data_AF-B7QN60-F1
#
_entry.id   AF-B7QN60-F1
#
_cell.length_a   1.000
_cell.length_b   1.000
_cell.length_c   1.000
_cell.angle_alpha   90.00
_cell.angle_beta   90.00
_cell.angle_gamma   90.00
#
_symmetry.space_group_name_H-M   'P 1'
#
loop_
_entity.id
_entity.type
_entity.pdbx_description
1 polymer ?
#
loop_
_entity_poly.entity_id
_entity_poly.type
_entity_poly.pdbx_seq_one_letter_code
_entity_poly.pdbx_strand_id
1 'polypeptide(L)'
;MGIRKNFCTHDSLAMIYHDVGDRHPNNQQLRAMVTVDLKKTYDTVPHEAVVSSMYEEGLEEKQLDFFCSFLAGRRYLVKLGDGPDARSSTTKEKKHWNPSRSSGVANII
;
A
#
# COMPACT_ATOMS: atom_id res chain seq x y z
N MET A 1 5.54 8.13 -6.97
CA MET A 1 7.00 8.36 -7.15
C MET A 1 7.83 7.38 -6.36
N GLY A 2 7.51 7.12 -5.09
CA GLY A 2 8.16 6.02 -4.35
C GLY A 2 8.00 4.66 -5.04
N ILE A 3 9.08 3.86 -4.99
CA ILE A 3 9.21 2.46 -5.47
C ILE A 3 8.89 2.28 -6.97
N ARG A 4 8.89 3.37 -7.77
CA ARG A 4 8.75 3.29 -9.23
C ARG A 4 10.08 3.56 -9.92
N LYS A 5 10.37 2.81 -10.99
CA LYS A 5 11.57 3.03 -11.81
C LYS A 5 11.52 4.44 -12.43
N ASN A 6 12.66 5.14 -12.44
CA ASN A 6 12.85 6.47 -13.04
C ASN A 6 12.05 7.61 -12.38
N PHE A 7 11.57 7.42 -11.15
CA PHE A 7 10.85 8.45 -10.41
C PHE A 7 11.48 8.63 -9.04
N CYS A 8 11.68 9.89 -8.64
CA CYS A 8 12.30 10.23 -7.37
C CYS A 8 11.50 11.24 -6.57
N THR A 9 11.98 11.54 -5.36
CA THR A 9 11.36 12.53 -4.48
C THR A 9 11.34 13.92 -5.10
N HIS A 10 12.39 14.28 -5.85
CA HIS A 10 12.49 15.59 -6.48
C HIS A 10 11.34 15.84 -7.45
N ASP A 11 11.05 14.91 -8.35
CA ASP A 11 9.95 15.13 -9.31
C ASP A 11 8.56 15.12 -8.63
N SER A 12 8.43 14.50 -7.45
CA SER A 12 7.22 14.62 -6.63
C SER A 12 7.03 16.05 -6.14
N LEU A 13 8.11 16.67 -5.64
CA LEU A 13 8.10 18.04 -5.13
C LEU A 13 7.92 19.05 -6.25
N ALA A 14 8.53 18.82 -7.41
CA ALA A 14 8.34 19.66 -8.60
C ALA A 14 6.88 19.68 -9.04
N MET A 15 6.21 18.52 -9.09
CA MET A 15 4.79 18.43 -9.41
C MET A 15 3.92 19.22 -8.43
N ILE A 16 4.15 19.03 -7.12
CA ILE A 16 3.44 19.78 -6.06
C ILE A 16 3.66 21.29 -6.21
N TYR A 17 4.89 21.72 -6.50
CA TYR A 17 5.23 23.12 -6.70
C TYR A 17 4.51 23.72 -7.91
N HIS A 18 4.46 23.03 -9.04
CA HIS A 18 3.74 23.55 -10.21
C HIS A 18 2.21 23.59 -9.99
N ASP A 19 1.66 22.62 -9.27
CA ASP A 19 0.22 22.57 -9.02
C ASP A 19 -0.27 23.64 -8.03
N VAL A 20 0.53 23.93 -7.00
CA VAL A 20 0.13 24.79 -5.86
C VAL A 20 0.92 26.11 -5.80
N GLY A 21 2.22 26.07 -6.09
CA GLY A 21 3.17 27.17 -5.94
C GLY A 21 3.29 28.10 -7.15
N ASP A 22 3.35 27.54 -8.36
CA ASP A 22 3.72 28.24 -9.60
C ASP A 22 2.51 28.84 -10.37
N ARG A 23 1.55 29.44 -9.65
CA ARG A 23 0.36 30.06 -10.25
C ARG A 23 0.37 31.58 -10.12
N HIS A 24 -0.14 32.26 -11.15
CA HIS A 24 -0.12 33.72 -11.26
C HIS A 24 -0.80 34.40 -10.05
N PRO A 25 -0.20 35.42 -9.43
CA PRO A 25 -0.72 36.08 -8.22
C PRO A 25 -2.11 36.73 -8.34
N ASN A 26 -2.64 36.94 -9.55
CA ASN A 26 -3.98 37.50 -9.78
C ASN A 26 -5.11 36.45 -9.82
N ASN A 27 -4.78 35.17 -9.67
CA ASN A 27 -5.76 34.10 -9.70
C ASN A 27 -6.34 33.91 -8.28
N GLN A 28 -7.55 34.42 -8.02
CA GLN A 28 -8.22 34.41 -6.70
C GLN A 28 -8.69 33.00 -6.24
N GLN A 29 -8.11 31.93 -6.76
CA GLN A 29 -8.50 30.57 -6.43
C GLN A 29 -7.91 30.17 -5.06
N LEU A 30 -8.75 29.65 -4.17
CA LEU A 30 -8.33 29.10 -2.89
C LEU A 30 -7.28 28.00 -3.12
N ARG A 31 -6.15 28.07 -2.42
CA ARG A 31 -5.09 27.07 -2.45
C ARG A 31 -5.04 26.34 -1.11
N ALA A 32 -5.15 25.01 -1.14
CA ALA A 32 -5.04 24.17 0.04
C ALA A 32 -4.24 22.91 -0.30
N MET A 33 -3.39 22.49 0.63
CA MET A 33 -2.70 21.19 0.58
C MET A 33 -3.16 20.36 1.78
N VAL A 34 -3.56 19.12 1.51
CA VAL A 34 -3.88 18.14 2.54
C VAL A 34 -2.79 17.09 2.52
N THR A 35 -2.08 16.93 3.64
CA THR A 35 -1.05 15.91 3.79
C THR A 35 -1.60 14.77 4.65
N VAL A 36 -1.43 13.54 4.16
CA VAL A 36 -1.88 12.31 4.86
C VAL A 36 -0.69 11.36 4.94
N ASP A 37 -0.40 10.90 6.15
CA ASP A 37 0.59 9.85 6.39
C ASP A 37 -0.10 8.61 6.94
N LEU A 38 0.16 7.47 6.32
CA LEU A 38 -0.43 6.20 6.71
C LEU A 38 0.56 5.43 7.59
N LYS A 39 0.21 5.31 8.87
CA LYS A 39 1.07 4.63 9.84
C LYS A 39 1.15 3.13 9.55
N LYS A 40 2.37 2.63 9.34
CA LYS A 40 2.67 1.20 9.17
C LYS A 40 1.85 0.54 8.04
N THR A 41 1.74 1.19 6.89
CA THR A 41 0.95 0.71 5.72
C THR A 41 1.13 -0.78 5.41
N TYR A 42 2.36 -1.28 5.47
CA TYR A 42 2.66 -2.69 5.18
C TYR A 42 2.21 -3.67 6.26
N ASP A 43 2.08 -3.24 7.52
CA ASP A 43 1.54 -4.07 8.61
C ASP A 43 0.00 -4.02 8.65
N THR A 44 -0.61 -2.93 8.18
CA THR A 44 -2.04 -2.65 8.39
C THR A 44 -2.92 -2.93 7.18
N VAL A 45 -2.34 -3.18 6.00
CA VAL A 45 -3.14 -3.42 4.80
C VAL A 45 -3.87 -4.77 4.90
N PRO A 46 -5.20 -4.82 4.68
CA PRO A 46 -5.92 -6.08 4.64
C PRO A 46 -5.43 -6.97 3.49
N HIS A 47 -5.08 -8.22 3.77
CA HIS A 47 -4.58 -9.14 2.74
C HIS A 47 -5.61 -9.38 1.62
N GLU A 48 -6.90 -9.42 1.97
CA GLU A 48 -8.00 -9.55 1.01
C GLU A 48 -8.02 -8.41 -0.01
N ALA A 49 -7.81 -7.16 0.43
CA ALA A 49 -7.76 -6.01 -0.46
C ALA A 49 -6.60 -6.12 -1.46
N VAL A 50 -5.43 -6.60 -1.01
CA VAL A 50 -4.27 -6.81 -1.89
C VAL A 50 -4.56 -7.88 -2.95
N VAL A 51 -5.14 -9.02 -2.55
CA VAL A 51 -5.45 -10.12 -3.47
C VAL A 51 -6.57 -9.73 -4.45
N SER A 52 -7.61 -9.03 -3.99
CA SER A 52 -8.67 -8.51 -4.85
C SER A 52 -8.12 -7.55 -5.91
N SER A 53 -7.26 -6.60 -5.53
CA SER A 53 -6.62 -5.72 -6.50
C SER A 53 -5.76 -6.48 -7.51
N MET A 54 -5.03 -7.52 -7.08
CA MET A 54 -4.25 -8.35 -8.00
C MET A 54 -5.12 -9.10 -9.02
N TYR A 55 -6.27 -9.60 -8.59
CA TYR A 55 -7.25 -10.23 -9.47
C TYR A 55 -7.83 -9.22 -10.49
N GLU A 56 -8.18 -8.01 -10.03
CA GLU A 56 -8.67 -6.93 -10.89
C GLU A 56 -7.65 -6.47 -11.93
N GLU A 57 -6.36 -6.50 -11.59
CA GLU A 57 -5.24 -6.22 -12.51
C GLU A 57 -4.91 -7.40 -13.45
N GLY A 58 -5.68 -8.49 -13.39
CA GLY A 58 -5.62 -9.61 -14.34
C GLY A 58 -4.61 -10.70 -13.99
N LEU A 59 -4.20 -10.83 -12.72
CA LEU A 59 -3.42 -11.99 -12.30
C LEU A 59 -4.30 -13.24 -12.24
N GLU A 60 -3.76 -14.37 -12.70
CA GLU A 60 -4.51 -15.62 -12.82
C GLU A 60 -4.02 -16.71 -11.86
N GLU A 61 -4.94 -17.59 -11.45
CA GLU A 61 -4.76 -18.84 -10.68
C GLU A 61 -3.43 -18.94 -9.90
N LYS A 62 -2.38 -19.50 -10.53
CA LYS A 62 -1.09 -19.80 -9.87
C LYS A 62 -0.38 -18.56 -9.32
N GLN A 63 -0.54 -17.41 -9.97
CA GLN A 63 0.03 -16.16 -9.49
C GLN A 63 -0.70 -15.70 -8.23
N LEU A 64 -2.04 -15.76 -8.22
CA LEU A 64 -2.84 -15.42 -7.05
C LEU A 64 -2.60 -16.38 -5.89
N ASP A 65 -2.51 -17.69 -6.14
CA ASP A 65 -2.18 -18.69 -5.13
C ASP A 65 -0.83 -18.41 -4.46
N PHE A 66 0.16 -17.99 -5.26
CA PHE A 66 1.45 -17.55 -4.74
C PHE A 66 1.28 -16.35 -3.80
N PHE A 67 0.54 -15.31 -4.19
CA PHE A 67 0.36 -14.13 -3.36
C PHE A 67 -0.46 -14.41 -2.09
N CYS A 68 -1.53 -15.20 -2.19
CA CYS A 68 -2.28 -15.69 -1.04
C CYS A 68 -1.37 -16.43 -0.05
N SER A 69 -0.52 -17.33 -0.54
CA SER A 69 0.44 -18.09 0.26
C SER A 69 1.61 -17.23 0.77
N PHE A 70 1.96 -16.16 0.04
CA PHE A 70 3.00 -15.23 0.43
C PHE A 70 2.53 -14.34 1.59
N LEU A 71 1.30 -13.85 1.54
CA LEU A 71 0.72 -12.99 2.56
C LEU A 71 0.29 -13.76 3.81
N ALA A 72 -0.12 -15.03 3.68
CA ALA A 72 -0.63 -15.82 4.80
C ALA A 72 0.46 -16.27 5.78
N GLY A 73 0.26 -16.00 7.08
CA GLY A 73 0.96 -16.67 8.18
C GLY A 73 2.45 -16.37 8.30
N ARG A 74 2.93 -15.30 7.64
CA ARG A 74 4.35 -14.92 7.67
C ARG A 74 4.58 -13.78 8.65
N ARG A 75 5.64 -13.93 9.44
CA ARG A 75 6.19 -12.84 10.26
C ARG A 75 7.48 -12.36 9.62
N TYR A 76 7.45 -11.12 9.15
CA TYR A 76 8.63 -10.47 8.61
C TYR A 76 9.37 -9.74 9.73
N LEU A 77 10.70 -9.90 9.76
CA LEU A 77 11.58 -9.09 10.58
C LEU A 77 12.37 -8.18 9.65
N VAL A 78 12.13 -6.87 9.74
CA VAL A 78 12.94 -5.88 9.05
C VAL A 78 14.06 -5.47 10.00
N LYS A 79 15.31 -5.72 9.60
CA LYS A 79 16.49 -5.14 10.26
C LYS A 79 16.87 -3.87 9.51
N LEU A 80 16.86 -2.74 10.20
CA LEU A 80 17.42 -1.50 9.68
C LEU A 80 18.84 -1.31 10.25
N GLY A 81 19.83 -1.27 9.36
CA GLY A 81 21.24 -1.02 9.66
C GLY A 81 22.05 -2.28 9.99
N ASP A 82 23.38 -2.16 9.86
CA ASP A 82 24.37 -3.24 10.12
C ASP A 82 25.18 -3.02 11.42
N GLY A 83 24.74 -2.10 12.30
CA GLY A 83 25.44 -1.75 13.53
C GLY A 83 24.87 -2.43 14.79
N PRO A 84 25.59 -2.36 15.93
CA PRO A 84 25.16 -2.93 17.22
C PRO A 84 23.83 -2.36 17.74
N ASP A 85 23.40 -1.20 17.25
CA ASP A 85 22.14 -0.53 17.62
C ASP A 85 20.97 -0.84 16.66
N ALA A 86 21.10 -1.85 15.80
CA ALA A 86 20.06 -2.23 14.85
C ALA A 86 18.73 -2.55 15.56
N ARG A 87 17.71 -1.74 15.30
CA ARG A 87 16.38 -1.91 15.92
C ARG A 87 15.64 -3.05 15.23
N SER A 88 15.15 -3.98 16.04
CA SER A 88 14.33 -5.12 15.61
C SER A 88 12.89 -4.88 16.06
N SER A 89 11.95 -4.82 15.12
CA SER A 89 10.51 -4.77 15.41
C SER A 89 9.83 -6.05 14.94
N THR A 90 9.11 -6.73 15.84
CA THR A 90 8.32 -7.91 15.48
C THR A 90 6.82 -7.59 15.56
N THR A 91 6.11 -7.74 14.45
CA THR A 91 4.64 -7.65 14.42
C THR A 91 4.06 -9.06 14.66
N LYS A 92 3.06 -9.18 15.55
CA LYS A 92 2.30 -10.43 15.79
C LYS A 92 0.93 -10.35 15.12
N GLU A 93 0.66 -11.30 14.22
CA GLU A 93 -0.62 -11.46 13.54
C GLU A 93 -1.71 -11.97 14.51
N LYS A 94 -2.95 -11.46 14.41
CA LYS A 94 -4.15 -12.03 15.06
C LYS A 94 -4.85 -13.00 14.10
N LYS A 95 -5.37 -14.09 14.65
CA LYS A 95 -5.62 -15.38 13.97
C LYS A 95 -6.68 -15.42 12.85
N HIS A 96 -6.33 -16.23 11.84
CA HIS A 96 -7.09 -17.23 11.07
C HIS A 96 -8.25 -16.78 10.16
N TRP A 97 -7.94 -16.68 8.86
CA TRP A 97 -8.88 -16.66 7.74
C TRP A 97 -9.28 -18.09 7.34
N ASN A 98 -10.57 -18.34 7.13
CA ASN A 98 -11.14 -19.64 6.77
C ASN A 98 -11.87 -19.51 5.41
N PRO A 99 -11.34 -20.08 4.31
CA PRO A 99 -11.83 -19.81 2.95
C PRO A 99 -13.18 -20.49 2.61
N SER A 100 -13.75 -21.30 3.51
CA SER A 100 -14.95 -22.10 3.26
C SER A 100 -16.30 -21.42 3.63
N ARG A 101 -16.33 -20.09 3.72
CA ARG A 101 -17.56 -19.33 4.06
C ARG A 101 -18.00 -18.27 3.05
N SER A 102 -17.37 -18.16 1.89
CA SER A 102 -17.75 -17.19 0.84
C SER A 102 -18.65 -17.73 -0.26
N SER A 103 -19.35 -18.86 -0.07
CA SER A 103 -20.48 -19.24 -0.94
C SER A 103 -21.80 -18.65 -0.43
N GLY A 104 -21.88 -17.32 -0.41
CA GLY A 104 -23.13 -16.58 -0.29
C GLY A 104 -23.58 -16.17 -1.69
N VAL A 105 -24.43 -17.00 -2.31
CA VAL A 105 -25.19 -16.67 -3.52
C VAL A 105 -25.88 -15.31 -3.35
N ALA A 106 -25.40 -14.30 -4.07
CA ALA A 106 -26.15 -13.07 -4.32
C ALA A 106 -26.98 -13.30 -5.59
N ASN A 107 -28.21 -13.76 -5.42
CA ASN A 107 -29.23 -13.64 -6.47
C ASN A 107 -29.56 -12.16 -6.63
N ILE A 108 -29.32 -11.62 -7.82
CA ILE A 108 -29.85 -10.33 -8.26
C ILE A 108 -31.01 -10.65 -9.21
N ILE A 109 -32.22 -10.27 -8.78
CA ILE A 109 -33.34 -9.97 -9.68
C ILE A 109 -33.23 -8.49 -10.01
#